data_AF-A0A9X4AQF4-F1
#
_entry.id   AF-A0A9X4AQF4-F1
#
_cell.length_a   1.000
_cell.length_b   1.000
_cell.length_c   1.000
_cell.angle_alpha   90.00
_cell.angle_beta   90.00
_cell.angle_gamma   90.00
#
_symmetry.space_group_name_H-M   'P 1'
#
loop_
_entity.id
_entity.type
_entity.pdbx_description
1 polymer ?
#
loop_
_entity_poly.entity_id
_entity_poly.type
_entity_poly.pdbx_seq_one_letter_code
_entity_poly.pdbx_strand_id
1 'polypeptide(L)'
;MKWLDDIETAQSEGFDDLDGRADVPGQALAESRHWARTLFAQGKSPYDAARPVRRLVHRATKAAPDFLRHEYDVDDLHLSIVEGRSFVFVIVSRDSLDVLALPEGERAGAIARIAATLFHPVCVSGGVCFRFPERIEEGSFFSTNPDLDPRLLGAWQDRLDAGIRGGELVFLAYKRLPWMAGFADPFAWLREGERIDQKPRFRFPFRRSGPKRKRR
;
A
#
# COMPACT_ATOMS: atom_id res chain seq x y z
N MET A 1 15.80 -6.38 -5.69
CA MET A 1 14.49 -6.40 -6.39
C MET A 1 14.13 -4.94 -6.51
N LYS A 2 14.02 -4.37 -7.72
CA LYS A 2 14.09 -2.90 -7.93
C LYS A 2 13.23 -2.06 -6.96
N TRP A 3 12.04 -2.54 -6.60
CA TRP A 3 11.13 -1.84 -5.68
C TRP A 3 11.59 -1.80 -4.22
N LEU A 4 12.30 -2.82 -3.72
CA LEU A 4 12.94 -2.77 -2.39
C LEU A 4 14.08 -1.75 -2.38
N ASP A 5 14.89 -1.76 -3.44
CA ASP A 5 16.01 -0.85 -3.63
C ASP A 5 15.51 0.61 -3.71
N ASP A 6 14.36 0.85 -4.36
CA ASP A 6 13.70 2.16 -4.42
C ASP A 6 13.18 2.63 -3.03
N ILE A 7 12.63 1.72 -2.21
CA ILE A 7 12.17 2.04 -0.84
C ILE A 7 13.35 2.38 0.06
N GLU A 8 14.43 1.60 0.01
CA GLU A 8 15.64 1.86 0.78
C GLU A 8 16.26 3.21 0.40
N THR A 9 16.27 3.50 -0.90
CA THR A 9 16.72 4.80 -1.41
C THR A 9 15.86 5.92 -0.84
N ALA A 10 14.54 5.83 -0.94
CA ALA A 10 13.63 6.84 -0.38
C ALA A 10 13.77 6.98 1.16
N GLN A 11 13.99 5.88 1.88
CA GLN A 11 14.28 5.92 3.31
C GLN A 11 15.59 6.66 3.62
N SER A 12 16.61 6.47 2.79
CA SER A 12 17.90 7.17 2.93
C SER A 12 17.82 8.65 2.55
N GLU A 13 17.01 9.01 1.54
CA GLU A 13 16.78 10.39 1.11
C GLU A 13 15.88 11.15 2.11
N GLY A 14 15.00 10.43 2.80
CA GLY A 14 14.16 10.95 3.87
C GLY A 14 12.71 11.16 3.45
N PHE A 15 11.83 11.34 4.44
CA PHE A 15 10.42 11.63 4.23
C PHE A 15 10.05 12.93 4.95
N ASP A 16 9.27 13.77 4.28
CA ASP A 16 8.72 15.00 4.85
C ASP A 16 7.37 14.71 5.53
N ASP A 17 7.13 15.27 6.72
CA ASP A 17 5.83 15.18 7.38
C ASP A 17 4.73 15.88 6.57
N LEU A 18 3.54 15.29 6.58
CA LEU A 18 2.32 15.91 6.05
C LEU A 18 1.45 16.42 7.20
N ASP A 19 1.11 17.71 7.16
CA ASP A 19 0.28 18.37 8.18
C ASP A 19 -1.18 17.87 8.14
N GLY A 20 -1.63 17.30 7.01
CA GLY A 20 -2.94 16.67 6.93
C GLY A 20 -3.26 15.88 5.67
N ARG A 21 -4.45 15.29 5.65
CA ARG A 21 -4.96 14.52 4.50
C ARG A 21 -5.14 15.36 3.23
N ALA A 22 -5.20 16.69 3.38
CA ALA A 22 -5.36 17.62 2.27
C ALA A 22 -4.10 17.73 1.41
N ASP A 23 -2.93 17.31 1.91
CA ASP A 23 -1.65 17.47 1.20
C ASP A 23 -1.43 16.40 0.12
N VAL A 24 -2.26 15.35 0.09
CA VAL A 24 -2.24 14.31 -0.94
C VAL A 24 -3.25 14.67 -2.04
N PRO A 25 -2.84 14.67 -3.33
CA PRO A 25 -3.75 14.93 -4.45
C PRO A 25 -5.01 14.06 -4.40
N GLY A 26 -6.17 14.65 -4.64
CA GLY A 26 -7.46 13.97 -4.45
C GLY A 26 -7.62 12.67 -5.25
N GLN A 27 -7.01 12.57 -6.44
CA GLN A 27 -7.00 11.34 -7.24
C GLN A 27 -6.14 10.25 -6.57
N ALA A 28 -4.93 10.60 -6.14
CA ALA A 28 -4.05 9.68 -5.42
C ALA A 28 -4.73 9.21 -4.12
N LEU A 29 -5.36 10.11 -3.36
CA LEU A 29 -6.09 9.77 -2.14
C LEU A 29 -7.30 8.84 -2.41
N ALA A 30 -8.04 9.06 -3.50
CA ALA A 30 -9.17 8.21 -3.87
C ALA A 30 -8.73 6.79 -4.25
N GLU A 31 -7.67 6.68 -5.06
CA GLU A 31 -7.02 5.40 -5.36
C GLU A 31 -6.51 4.74 -4.08
N SER A 32 -5.88 5.52 -3.20
CA SER A 32 -5.31 5.02 -1.96
C SER A 32 -6.35 4.38 -1.05
N ARG A 33 -7.48 5.06 -0.89
CA ARG A 33 -8.65 4.55 -0.14
C ARG A 33 -9.32 3.35 -0.82
N HIS A 34 -9.25 3.25 -2.15
CA HIS A 34 -9.85 2.14 -2.85
C HIS A 34 -9.09 0.84 -2.56
N TRP A 35 -7.77 0.81 -2.81
CA TRP A 35 -6.99 -0.41 -2.54
C TRP A 35 -6.91 -0.70 -1.03
N ALA A 36 -6.83 0.31 -0.17
CA ALA A 36 -6.70 0.07 1.27
C ALA A 36 -7.92 -0.65 1.84
N ARG A 37 -9.13 -0.37 1.31
CA ARG A 37 -10.36 -1.09 1.69
C ARG A 37 -10.38 -2.53 1.20
N THR A 38 -9.66 -2.85 0.13
CA THR A 38 -9.63 -4.20 -0.42
C THR A 38 -8.48 -5.03 0.14
N LEU A 39 -7.37 -4.38 0.52
CA LEU A 39 -6.19 -5.05 1.06
C LEU A 39 -6.32 -5.32 2.56
N PHE A 40 -6.75 -4.34 3.35
CA PHE A 40 -6.77 -4.45 4.80
C PHE A 40 -8.08 -5.01 5.33
N ALA A 41 -8.00 -5.75 6.43
CA ALA A 41 -9.17 -6.10 7.21
C ALA A 41 -9.83 -4.82 7.77
N GLN A 42 -11.11 -4.93 8.14
CA GLN A 42 -11.85 -3.79 8.67
C GLN A 42 -11.14 -3.21 9.92
N GLY A 43 -10.94 -1.90 9.93
CA GLY A 43 -10.28 -1.21 11.04
C GLY A 43 -8.75 -1.32 11.02
N LYS A 44 -8.13 -1.96 10.01
CA LYS A 44 -6.67 -2.08 9.92
C LYS A 44 -6.02 -1.07 8.99
N SER A 45 -6.81 -0.35 8.22
CA SER A 45 -6.33 0.57 7.18
C SER A 45 -5.79 1.89 7.76
N PRO A 46 -4.72 2.48 7.18
CA PRO A 46 -4.24 3.81 7.56
C PRO A 46 -5.20 4.94 7.16
N TYR A 47 -6.25 4.62 6.39
CA TYR A 47 -7.25 5.60 5.92
C TYR A 47 -8.53 5.62 6.76
N ASP A 48 -8.65 4.72 7.75
CA ASP A 48 -9.78 4.71 8.67
C ASP A 48 -9.84 6.01 9.48
N ALA A 49 -11.04 6.53 9.71
CA ALA A 49 -11.22 7.87 10.30
C ALA A 49 -10.95 7.93 11.81
N ALA A 50 -11.02 6.79 12.50
CA ALA A 50 -11.01 6.72 13.95
C ALA A 50 -9.59 6.66 14.58
N ARG A 51 -8.53 6.67 13.76
CA ARG A 51 -7.16 6.44 14.23
C ARG A 51 -6.22 7.62 13.96
N PRO A 52 -5.39 8.03 14.94
CA PRO A 52 -4.27 8.92 14.67
C PRO A 52 -3.24 8.20 13.79
N VAL A 53 -2.93 8.78 12.64
CA VAL A 53 -1.95 8.23 11.69
C VAL A 53 -1.03 9.36 11.28
N ARG A 54 0.25 9.22 11.60
CA ARG A 54 1.29 10.12 11.09
C ARG A 54 1.53 9.79 9.63
N ARG A 55 1.55 10.82 8.78
CA ARG A 55 1.73 10.67 7.34
C ARG A 55 2.98 11.42 6.93
N LEU A 56 3.78 10.76 6.13
CA LEU A 56 4.96 11.35 5.54
C LEU A 56 4.96 11.11 4.03
N VAL A 57 5.72 11.91 3.32
CA VAL A 57 5.85 11.85 1.87
C VAL A 57 7.31 11.84 1.47
N HIS A 58 7.65 10.93 0.55
CA HIS A 58 8.85 11.05 -0.24
C HIS A 58 8.42 11.53 -1.62
N ARG A 59 8.94 12.68 -2.06
CA ARG A 59 8.68 13.20 -3.40
C ARG A 59 9.69 12.61 -4.37
N ALA A 60 9.25 12.31 -5.58
CA ALA A 60 10.09 11.67 -6.59
C ALA A 60 11.39 12.44 -6.84
N THR A 61 12.50 11.69 -6.83
CA THR A 61 13.83 12.14 -7.21
C THR A 61 14.26 11.43 -8.49
N LYS A 62 15.50 11.64 -8.92
CA LYS A 62 16.08 10.84 -10.02
C LYS A 62 16.30 9.37 -9.62
N ALA A 63 16.40 9.10 -8.32
CA ALA A 63 16.79 7.80 -7.78
C ALA A 63 15.60 6.99 -7.24
N ALA A 64 14.58 7.66 -6.70
CA ALA A 64 13.39 7.00 -6.14
C ALA A 64 12.08 7.71 -6.56
N PRO A 65 10.97 6.97 -6.73
CA PRO A 65 9.67 7.55 -7.08
C PRO A 65 8.95 8.17 -5.86
N ASP A 66 7.75 8.71 -6.09
CA ASP A 66 6.88 9.15 -4.99
C ASP A 66 6.46 8.00 -4.07
N PHE A 67 6.53 8.22 -2.77
CA PHE A 67 5.96 7.33 -1.76
C PHE A 67 5.15 8.10 -0.71
N LEU A 68 4.07 7.48 -0.25
CA LEU A 68 3.39 7.90 0.98
C LEU A 68 3.74 6.92 2.09
N ARG A 69 4.17 7.42 3.24
CA ARG A 69 4.41 6.62 4.43
C ARG A 69 3.35 6.90 5.48
N HIS A 70 2.84 5.85 6.10
CA HIS A 70 1.88 5.93 7.19
C HIS A 70 2.44 5.22 8.39
N GLU A 71 2.52 5.90 9.54
CA GLU A 71 2.96 5.32 10.80
C GLU A 71 1.81 5.38 11.81
N TYR A 72 1.46 4.23 12.39
CA TYR A 72 0.35 4.13 13.33
C TYR A 72 0.32 2.80 14.08
N ASP A 73 -0.41 2.79 15.20
CA ASP A 73 -0.62 1.59 16.00
C ASP A 73 -1.98 0.93 15.70
N VAL A 74 -2.00 -0.39 15.64
CA VAL A 74 -3.22 -1.20 15.54
C VAL A 74 -3.04 -2.56 16.19
N ASP A 75 -3.97 -2.95 17.07
CA ASP A 75 -3.95 -4.25 17.77
C ASP A 75 -2.58 -4.59 18.37
N ASP A 76 -2.00 -3.63 19.11
CA ASP A 76 -0.67 -3.73 19.74
C ASP A 76 0.52 -3.84 18.76
N LEU A 77 0.28 -3.71 17.46
CA LEU A 77 1.31 -3.64 16.42
C LEU A 77 1.60 -2.19 16.04
N HIS A 78 2.88 -1.84 15.98
CA HIS A 78 3.33 -0.58 15.40
C HIS A 78 3.62 -0.80 13.91
N LEU A 79 2.83 -0.17 13.05
CA LEU A 79 2.91 -0.36 11.61
C LEU A 79 3.51 0.85 10.91
N SER A 80 4.38 0.57 9.94
CA SER A 80 4.81 1.52 8.91
C SER A 80 4.39 1.00 7.54
N ILE A 81 3.47 1.71 6.88
CA ILE A 81 3.03 1.39 5.52
C ILE A 81 3.70 2.34 4.55
N VAL A 82 4.54 1.81 3.67
CA VAL A 82 5.10 2.54 2.53
C VAL A 82 4.29 2.21 1.29
N GLU A 83 3.68 3.23 0.74
CA GLU A 83 2.72 3.15 -0.33
C GLU A 83 3.30 3.75 -1.61
N GLY A 84 3.54 2.91 -2.60
CA GLY A 84 3.88 3.34 -3.96
C GLY A 84 2.67 3.29 -4.89
N ARG A 85 2.85 3.67 -6.15
CA ARG A 85 1.77 3.64 -7.15
C ARG A 85 1.22 2.25 -7.44
N SER A 86 2.09 1.24 -7.48
CA SER A 86 1.75 -0.12 -7.93
C SER A 86 1.80 -1.18 -6.83
N PHE A 87 2.28 -0.82 -5.63
CA PHE A 87 2.46 -1.74 -4.53
C PHE A 87 2.32 -1.04 -3.17
N VAL A 88 2.21 -1.84 -2.13
CA VAL A 88 2.15 -1.43 -0.73
C VAL A 88 3.08 -2.32 0.05
N PHE A 89 3.96 -1.70 0.82
CA PHE A 89 4.84 -2.36 1.74
C PHE A 89 4.31 -2.14 3.16
N VAL A 90 4.00 -3.21 3.87
CA VAL A 90 3.49 -3.17 5.23
C VAL A 90 4.57 -3.73 6.15
N ILE A 91 5.15 -2.85 6.96
CA ILE A 91 6.21 -3.19 7.90
C ILE A 91 5.59 -3.27 9.28
N VAL A 92 5.78 -4.40 9.95
CA VAL A 92 5.48 -4.57 11.37
C VAL A 92 6.77 -4.32 12.13
N SER A 93 6.81 -3.26 12.92
CA SER A 93 8.00 -2.89 13.68
C SER A 93 8.39 -4.01 14.65
N ARG A 94 9.69 -4.29 14.68
CA ARG A 94 10.30 -5.25 15.60
C ARG A 94 9.99 -4.93 17.06
N ASP A 95 9.84 -3.66 17.42
CA ASP A 95 9.54 -3.23 18.79
C ASP A 95 8.16 -3.72 19.25
N SER A 96 7.24 -3.94 18.31
CA SER A 96 5.91 -4.48 18.58
C SER A 96 5.82 -6.00 18.38
N LEU A 97 6.64 -6.56 17.49
CA LEU A 97 6.73 -8.00 17.26
C LEU A 97 8.10 -8.40 16.71
N ASP A 98 8.91 -9.07 17.53
CA ASP A 98 10.13 -9.73 17.10
C ASP A 98 9.86 -11.21 16.80
N VAL A 99 9.60 -11.51 15.52
CA VAL A 99 9.35 -12.89 15.05
C VAL A 99 10.57 -13.80 15.29
N LEU A 100 11.78 -13.26 15.18
CA LEU A 100 13.01 -14.05 15.32
C LEU A 100 13.30 -14.39 16.79
N ALA A 101 12.80 -13.60 17.74
CA ALA A 101 12.85 -13.92 19.16
C ALA A 101 11.91 -15.07 19.57
N LEU A 102 10.92 -15.42 18.74
CA LEU A 102 10.03 -16.55 19.01
C LEU A 102 10.74 -17.91 18.79
N PRO A 103 10.32 -18.97 19.49
CA PRO A 103 10.73 -20.33 19.19
C PRO A 103 10.49 -20.67 17.70
N GLU A 104 11.43 -21.36 17.07
CA GLU A 104 11.42 -21.62 15.62
C GLU A 104 10.09 -22.24 15.13
N GLY A 105 9.55 -23.21 15.87
CA GLY A 105 8.28 -23.87 15.56
C GLY A 105 7.04 -22.97 15.65
N GLU A 106 7.14 -21.79 16.28
CA GLU A 106 6.03 -20.86 16.44
C GLU A 106 6.01 -19.73 15.39
N ARG A 107 7.14 -19.48 14.73
CA ARG A 107 7.33 -18.31 13.82
C ARG A 107 6.32 -18.29 12.68
N ALA A 108 6.16 -19.41 11.97
CA ALA A 108 5.21 -19.53 10.86
C ALA A 108 3.76 -19.26 11.30
N GLY A 109 3.36 -19.82 12.45
CA GLY A 109 2.04 -19.62 13.02
C GLY A 109 1.80 -18.16 13.45
N ALA A 110 2.81 -17.52 14.03
CA ALA A 110 2.74 -16.10 14.38
C ALA A 110 2.54 -15.22 13.13
N ILE A 111 3.35 -15.42 12.09
CA ILE A 111 3.24 -14.68 10.82
C ILE A 111 1.84 -14.87 10.20
N ALA A 112 1.36 -16.10 10.13
CA ALA A 112 0.04 -16.40 9.56
C ALA A 112 -1.10 -15.71 10.34
N ARG A 113 -1.03 -15.68 11.68
CA ARG A 113 -2.01 -14.96 12.50
C ARG A 113 -1.98 -13.45 12.25
N ILE A 114 -0.79 -12.86 12.19
CA ILE A 114 -0.63 -11.43 11.91
C ILE A 114 -1.20 -11.08 10.53
N ALA A 115 -0.89 -11.88 9.52
CA ALA A 115 -1.45 -11.69 8.19
C ALA A 115 -2.98 -11.80 8.17
N ALA A 116 -3.55 -12.80 8.86
CA ALA A 116 -5.00 -12.97 8.99
C ALA A 116 -5.66 -11.81 9.74
N THR A 117 -4.98 -11.20 10.71
CA THR A 117 -5.46 -10.02 11.44
C THR A 117 -5.42 -8.75 10.60
N LEU A 118 -4.33 -8.55 9.85
CA LEU A 118 -4.09 -7.31 9.11
C LEU A 118 -4.82 -7.25 7.77
N PHE A 119 -4.83 -8.35 7.02
CA PHE A 119 -5.28 -8.36 5.63
C PHE A 119 -6.73 -8.83 5.48
N HIS A 120 -7.40 -8.30 4.46
CA HIS A 120 -8.76 -8.71 4.11
C HIS A 120 -8.77 -10.21 3.80
N PRO A 121 -9.79 -10.97 4.22
CA PRO A 121 -9.84 -12.41 4.00
C PRO A 121 -9.59 -12.83 2.55
N VAL A 122 -10.02 -12.07 1.55
CA VAL A 122 -9.73 -12.40 0.13
C VAL A 122 -8.23 -12.52 -0.20
N CYS A 123 -7.35 -11.88 0.59
CA CYS A 123 -5.90 -11.90 0.40
C CYS A 123 -5.21 -13.07 1.14
N VAL A 124 -5.88 -13.64 2.15
CA VAL A 124 -5.28 -14.58 3.13
C VAL A 124 -6.17 -15.78 3.49
N SER A 125 -7.39 -15.87 2.96
CA SER A 125 -8.37 -16.93 3.20
C SER A 125 -8.81 -17.57 1.87
N GLY A 126 -9.09 -18.87 1.91
CA GLY A 126 -9.31 -19.70 0.71
C GLY A 126 -8.30 -20.83 0.52
N GLY A 127 -7.51 -21.17 1.54
CA GLY A 127 -6.52 -22.27 1.48
C GLY A 127 -5.11 -21.84 1.07
N VAL A 128 -4.86 -20.55 0.92
CA VAL A 128 -3.55 -20.01 0.55
C VAL A 128 -2.82 -19.48 1.79
N CYS A 129 -2.23 -20.40 2.56
CA CYS A 129 -1.23 -20.03 3.57
C CYS A 129 0.09 -19.69 2.88
N PHE A 130 0.90 -18.82 3.49
CA PHE A 130 2.27 -18.61 3.03
C PHE A 130 3.01 -19.95 2.91
N ARG A 131 3.68 -20.14 1.78
CA ARG A 131 4.64 -21.22 1.60
C ARG A 131 5.96 -20.79 2.24
N PHE A 132 6.16 -21.23 3.48
CA PHE A 132 7.34 -20.91 4.25
C PHE A 132 8.55 -21.76 3.82
N PRO A 133 9.77 -21.22 3.89
CA PRO A 133 10.98 -22.02 3.85
C PRO A 133 11.07 -22.95 5.08
N GLU A 134 11.98 -23.94 5.02
CA GLU A 134 12.22 -24.86 6.14
C GLU A 134 12.59 -24.12 7.43
N ARG A 135 13.36 -23.04 7.31
CA ARG A 135 13.76 -22.17 8.42
C ARG A 135 13.37 -20.73 8.12
N ILE A 136 12.78 -20.06 9.11
CA ILE A 136 12.46 -18.64 9.05
C ILE A 136 13.51 -17.88 9.85
N GLU A 137 14.42 -17.24 9.13
CA GLU A 137 15.53 -16.44 9.65
C GLU A 137 15.60 -15.07 8.96
N GLU A 138 16.52 -14.21 9.41
CA GLU A 138 16.78 -12.92 8.76
C GLU A 138 17.05 -13.10 7.26
N GLY A 139 16.41 -12.29 6.42
CA GLY A 139 16.50 -12.39 4.96
C GLY A 139 15.58 -13.46 4.34
N SER A 140 14.82 -14.21 5.14
CA SER A 140 13.83 -15.16 4.63
C SER A 140 12.74 -14.46 3.84
N PHE A 141 12.32 -15.08 2.73
CA PHE A 141 11.23 -14.63 1.88
C PHE A 141 10.24 -15.77 1.66
N PHE A 142 8.95 -15.46 1.69
CA PHE A 142 7.86 -16.41 1.53
C PHE A 142 6.66 -15.73 0.87
N SER A 143 5.81 -16.52 0.24
CA SER A 143 4.70 -16.00 -0.56
C SER A 143 3.49 -16.90 -0.42
N THR A 144 2.29 -16.31 -0.50
CA THR A 144 1.06 -17.08 -0.62
C THR A 144 1.03 -17.84 -1.95
N ASN A 145 1.64 -17.29 -3.01
CA ASN A 145 1.69 -17.91 -4.33
C ASN A 145 3.02 -17.67 -5.07
N PRO A 146 4.13 -18.30 -4.65
CA PRO A 146 5.45 -18.11 -5.26
C PRO A 146 5.54 -18.52 -6.74
N ASP A 147 4.69 -19.43 -7.23
CA ASP A 147 4.73 -19.88 -8.63
C ASP A 147 4.14 -18.86 -9.62
N LEU A 148 3.36 -17.90 -9.12
CA LEU A 148 2.69 -16.91 -9.94
C LEU A 148 3.59 -15.70 -10.17
N ASP A 149 3.97 -15.41 -11.42
CA ASP A 149 4.81 -14.24 -11.72
C ASP A 149 4.09 -12.94 -11.30
N PRO A 150 4.68 -12.14 -10.38
CA PRO A 150 4.05 -10.90 -9.90
C PRO A 150 3.80 -9.89 -11.03
N ARG A 151 4.49 -9.99 -12.17
CA ARG A 151 4.28 -9.13 -13.34
C ARG A 151 3.04 -9.49 -14.15
N LEU A 152 2.54 -10.72 -13.98
CA LEU A 152 1.46 -11.32 -14.79
C LEU A 152 0.24 -11.69 -13.94
N LEU A 153 0.09 -11.09 -12.75
CA LEU A 153 -1.08 -11.31 -11.90
C LEU A 153 -2.36 -11.08 -12.71
N GLY A 154 -3.34 -11.98 -12.55
CA GLY A 154 -4.69 -11.83 -13.10
C GLY A 154 -5.56 -10.96 -12.19
N ALA A 155 -5.35 -11.08 -10.88
CA ALA A 155 -5.86 -10.18 -9.86
C ALA A 155 -4.77 -9.86 -8.82
N TRP A 156 -4.76 -8.64 -8.29
CA TRP A 156 -3.71 -8.18 -7.39
C TRP A 156 -3.68 -8.93 -6.05
N GLN A 157 -4.81 -9.51 -5.65
CA GLN A 157 -4.96 -10.34 -4.46
C GLN A 157 -4.46 -11.79 -4.63
N ASP A 158 -4.07 -12.21 -5.84
CA ASP A 158 -3.64 -13.59 -6.11
C ASP A 158 -2.28 -13.94 -5.49
N ARG A 159 -1.56 -12.92 -5.01
CA ARG A 159 -0.22 -13.04 -4.43
C ARG A 159 0.01 -11.98 -3.37
N LEU A 160 0.40 -12.43 -2.18
CA LEU A 160 0.92 -11.62 -1.09
C LEU A 160 2.31 -12.18 -0.77
N ASP A 161 3.31 -11.32 -0.85
CA ASP A 161 4.69 -11.68 -0.54
C ASP A 161 5.04 -11.17 0.86
N ALA A 162 5.97 -11.83 1.52
CA ALA A 162 6.44 -11.43 2.83
C ALA A 162 7.86 -11.91 3.12
N GLY A 163 8.49 -11.34 4.13
CA GLY A 163 9.82 -11.71 4.55
C GLY A 163 10.24 -11.10 5.87
N ILE A 164 11.43 -11.49 6.32
CA ILE A 164 12.08 -10.92 7.50
C ILE A 164 13.24 -10.06 7.04
N ARG A 165 13.27 -8.80 7.49
CA ARG A 165 14.33 -7.86 7.14
C ARG A 165 14.63 -6.91 8.29
N GLY A 166 15.90 -6.82 8.68
CA GLY A 166 16.31 -6.04 9.85
C GLY A 166 15.64 -6.50 11.15
N GLY A 167 15.21 -7.76 11.22
CA GLY A 167 14.37 -8.31 12.29
C GLY A 167 12.89 -7.89 12.21
N GLU A 168 12.49 -7.07 11.24
CA GLU A 168 11.09 -6.69 11.01
C GLU A 168 10.37 -7.72 10.15
N LEU A 169 9.09 -7.93 10.43
CA LEU A 169 8.21 -8.70 9.55
C LEU A 169 7.64 -7.75 8.52
N VAL A 170 7.80 -8.11 7.25
CA VAL A 170 7.40 -7.24 6.15
C VAL A 170 6.53 -7.97 5.15
N PHE A 171 5.48 -7.31 4.68
CA PHE A 171 4.58 -7.79 3.64
C PHE A 171 4.60 -6.85 2.43
N LEU A 172 4.59 -7.43 1.24
CA LEU A 172 4.36 -6.73 -0.02
C LEU A 172 3.04 -7.17 -0.63
N ALA A 173 2.16 -6.20 -0.83
CA ALA A 173 0.95 -6.35 -1.61
C ALA A 173 1.01 -5.54 -2.91
N TYR A 174 0.36 -6.06 -3.95
CA TYR A 174 0.28 -5.41 -5.26
C TYR A 174 -1.03 -4.62 -5.37
N LYS A 175 -1.01 -3.45 -6.02
CA LYS A 175 -2.20 -2.57 -6.20
C LYS A 175 -2.79 -2.61 -7.60
N ARG A 176 -1.92 -2.78 -8.60
CA ARG A 176 -2.30 -2.76 -10.02
C ARG A 176 -1.69 -3.95 -10.71
N LEU A 177 -2.41 -4.46 -11.70
CA LEU A 177 -1.88 -5.43 -12.65
C LEU A 177 -0.67 -4.77 -13.34
N PRO A 178 0.56 -5.28 -13.18
CA PRO A 178 1.75 -4.56 -13.65
C PRO A 178 1.78 -4.33 -15.16
N TRP A 179 0.97 -5.08 -15.92
CA TRP A 179 0.79 -4.92 -17.37
C TRP A 179 -0.31 -3.91 -17.77
N MET A 180 -1.29 -3.61 -16.90
CA MET A 180 -2.33 -2.59 -17.17
C MET A 180 -1.89 -1.17 -16.78
N ALA A 181 -0.94 -1.05 -15.87
CA ALA A 181 -0.25 0.21 -15.62
C ALA A 181 0.74 0.45 -16.78
N GLY A 182 0.22 0.88 -17.94
CA GLY A 182 1.05 1.48 -18.98
C GLY A 182 1.97 2.49 -18.32
N PHE A 183 3.28 2.22 -18.37
CA PHE A 183 4.39 2.98 -17.81
C PHE A 183 4.53 4.36 -18.49
N ALA A 184 3.47 5.17 -18.49
CA ALA A 184 3.51 6.50 -19.08
C ALA A 184 4.28 7.49 -18.21
N ASP A 185 4.33 7.25 -16.88
CA ASP A 185 5.33 7.77 -15.96
C ASP A 185 5.16 7.04 -14.60
N PRO A 186 6.00 6.03 -14.28
CA PRO A 186 5.93 5.36 -12.98
C PRO A 186 6.41 6.25 -11.83
N PHE A 187 7.02 7.40 -12.12
CA PHE A 187 7.69 8.27 -11.15
C PHE A 187 6.78 9.37 -10.59
N ALA A 188 5.72 9.78 -11.30
CA ALA A 188 4.87 10.89 -10.87
C ALA A 188 3.49 10.41 -10.35
N TRP A 189 3.36 10.31 -9.04
CA TRP A 189 2.10 10.18 -8.30
C TRP A 189 1.70 11.50 -7.64
N LEU A 190 2.68 12.36 -7.35
CA LEU A 190 2.55 13.66 -6.73
C LEU A 190 3.16 14.70 -7.69
N ARG A 191 2.37 15.66 -8.18
CA ARG A 191 2.90 16.73 -9.04
C ARG A 191 3.49 17.85 -8.20
N GLU A 192 4.70 18.28 -8.56
CA GLU A 192 5.34 19.44 -7.94
C GLU A 192 4.48 20.70 -8.14
N GLY A 193 4.07 21.34 -7.05
CA GLY A 193 3.44 22.68 -7.08
C GLY A 193 1.96 22.76 -7.48
N GLU A 194 1.19 21.66 -7.55
CA GLU A 194 -0.28 21.78 -7.72
C GLU A 194 -0.93 22.34 -6.44
N ARG A 195 -1.21 23.65 -6.44
CA ARG A 195 -2.08 24.28 -5.44
C ARG A 195 -3.47 23.64 -5.49
N ILE A 196 -3.85 23.02 -4.37
CA ILE A 196 -5.15 22.40 -4.12
C ILE A 196 -6.15 23.51 -3.80
N ASP A 197 -6.47 24.31 -4.82
CA ASP A 197 -7.55 25.28 -4.72
C ASP A 197 -8.13 25.59 -6.09
N GLN A 198 -8.58 24.54 -6.79
CA GLN A 198 -9.72 24.68 -7.69
C GLN A 198 -10.65 23.50 -7.46
N LYS A 199 -11.78 23.79 -6.80
CA LYS A 199 -12.97 22.92 -6.79
C LYS A 199 -13.10 22.21 -8.13
N PRO A 200 -13.35 20.90 -8.17
CA PRO A 200 -13.62 20.22 -9.43
C PRO A 200 -14.81 20.92 -10.07
N ARG A 201 -14.57 21.63 -11.17
CA ARG A 201 -15.65 22.09 -12.05
C ARG A 201 -16.18 20.84 -12.74
N PHE A 202 -17.05 20.11 -12.05
CA PHE A 202 -17.99 19.21 -12.71
C PHE A 202 -18.84 20.07 -13.65
N ARG A 203 -18.38 20.22 -14.89
CA ARG A 203 -19.25 20.63 -15.99
C ARG A 203 -20.07 19.41 -16.36
N PHE A 204 -21.15 19.18 -15.61
CA PHE A 204 -22.26 18.42 -16.16
C PHE A 204 -22.72 19.15 -17.43
N PRO A 205 -22.83 18.49 -18.59
CA PRO A 205 -23.51 19.06 -19.72
C PRO A 205 -25.01 19.04 -19.40
N PHE A 206 -25.47 19.98 -18.57
CA PHE A 206 -26.88 20.35 -18.58
C PHE A 206 -27.15 20.93 -19.96
N ARG A 207 -27.75 20.11 -20.84
CA ARG A 207 -28.52 20.59 -21.98
C ARG A 207 -29.49 21.64 -21.42
N ARG A 208 -29.18 22.92 -21.64
CA ARG A 208 -30.18 23.98 -21.51
C ARG A 208 -31.24 23.70 -22.59
N SER A 209 -32.36 23.14 -22.18
CA SER A 209 -33.60 23.16 -22.94
C SER A 209 -34.00 24.63 -23.10
N GLY A 210 -33.56 25.24 -24.18
CA GLY A 210 -34.03 26.56 -24.59
C GLY A 210 -35.54 26.52 -24.89
N PRO A 211 -36.25 27.64 -24.71
CA PRO A 211 -37.70 27.67 -24.88
C PRO A 211 -38.05 27.45 -26.35
N LYS A 212 -38.91 26.44 -26.62
CA LYS A 212 -39.55 26.27 -27.93
C LYS A 212 -40.39 27.51 -28.22
N ARG A 213 -39.87 28.41 -29.05
CA ARG A 213 -40.65 29.46 -29.72
C ARG A 213 -41.74 28.81 -30.56
N LYS A 214 -43.00 29.11 -30.24
CA LYS A 214 -44.14 28.94 -31.15
C LYS A 214 -44.01 29.90 -32.33
N ARG A 215 -44.23 29.38 -33.55
CA ARG A 215 -44.66 30.04 -34.80
C ARG A 215 -44.68 28.92 -35.86
N ARG A 216 -45.72 28.69 -36.67
CA ARG A 216 -46.94 29.44 -37.01
C ARG A 216 -48.15 28.52 -36.86
#